data_AF-A0A5J4VG92-F1
#
_entry.id   AF-A0A5J4VG92-F1
#
_cell.length_a   1.000
_cell.length_b   1.000
_cell.length_c   1.000
_cell.angle_alpha   90.00
_cell.angle_beta   90.00
_cell.angle_gamma   90.00
#
_symmetry.space_group_name_H-M   'P 1'
#
loop_
_entity.id
_entity.type
_entity.pdbx_description
1 polymer ?
#
loop_
_entity_poly.entity_id
_entity_poly.type
_entity_poly.pdbx_seq_one_letter_code
_entity_poly.pdbx_strand_id
1 'polypeptide(L)'
;PDDSVSAKLTKLTSFQRNWDENLSIVVNIELALECEIPKREWTEDITSSESEMNKSTIDDTNIEMNDEEIDEQEELMNMDGCCSICFSVHPDGNETDFPDVFCTNNLCKRGYHTLCLAQWFRSLTTTRHSFKTMFGSCIIAD
;
A
#
# COMPACT_ATOMS: atom_id res chain seq x y z
N PRO A 1 -1.08 9.71 -11.25
CA PRO A 1 0.17 8.95 -11.02
C PRO A 1 1.04 8.82 -12.27
N ASP A 2 0.44 8.46 -13.42
CA ASP A 2 1.17 8.18 -14.66
C ASP A 2 2.03 9.34 -15.19
N ASP A 3 1.52 10.58 -15.17
CA ASP A 3 2.29 11.73 -15.69
C ASP A 3 3.53 12.03 -14.85
N SER A 4 3.43 11.88 -13.52
CA SER A 4 4.56 12.10 -12.59
C SER A 4 5.65 11.05 -12.76
N VAL A 5 5.26 9.79 -12.95
CA VAL A 5 6.19 8.67 -13.22
C VAL A 5 6.88 8.89 -14.57
N SER A 6 6.11 9.23 -15.60
CA SER A 6 6.63 9.47 -16.96
C SER A 6 7.64 10.63 -17.00
N ALA A 7 7.37 11.71 -16.27
CA ALA A 7 8.28 12.84 -16.14
C ALA A 7 9.60 12.44 -15.46
N LYS A 8 9.53 11.69 -14.35
CA LYS A 8 10.73 11.18 -13.65
C LYS A 8 11.54 10.21 -14.51
N LEU A 9 10.88 9.33 -15.25
CA LEU A 9 11.53 8.40 -16.17
C LEU A 9 12.28 9.14 -17.29
N THR A 10 11.69 10.22 -17.81
CA THR A 10 12.31 11.08 -18.82
C THR A 10 13.60 11.72 -18.28
N LYS A 11 13.57 12.23 -17.03
CA LYS A 11 14.75 12.79 -16.37
C LYS A 11 15.87 11.74 -16.18
N LEU A 12 15.53 10.54 -15.71
CA LEU A 12 16.50 9.46 -15.55
C LEU A 12 17.16 9.05 -16.88
N THR A 13 16.36 8.97 -17.93
CA THR A 13 16.84 8.56 -19.26
C THR A 13 17.78 9.62 -19.85
N SER A 14 17.45 10.90 -19.72
CA SER A 14 18.32 11.97 -20.23
C SER A 14 19.63 12.09 -19.43
N PHE A 15 19.59 11.81 -18.13
CA PHE A 15 20.76 11.89 -17.26
C PHE A 15 21.79 10.78 -17.48
N GLN A 16 21.47 9.71 -18.20
CA GLN A 16 22.39 8.59 -18.44
C GLN A 16 23.75 9.02 -19.03
N ARG A 17 23.80 10.13 -19.78
CA ARG A 17 25.04 10.70 -20.33
C ARG A 17 25.90 11.46 -19.33
N ASN A 18 25.32 11.85 -18.20
CA ASN A 18 25.93 12.62 -17.13
C ASN A 18 26.26 11.74 -15.91
N TRP A 19 26.13 10.41 -16.05
CA TRP A 19 26.45 9.46 -15.01
C TRP A 19 27.94 9.50 -14.66
N ASP A 20 28.25 9.67 -13.38
CA ASP A 20 29.63 9.68 -12.87
C ASP A 20 29.94 8.36 -12.15
N GLU A 21 30.90 7.60 -12.69
CA GLU A 21 31.33 6.31 -12.12
C GLU A 21 32.03 6.45 -10.75
N ASN A 22 32.48 7.66 -10.39
CA ASN A 22 33.11 7.93 -9.10
C ASN A 22 32.09 8.24 -8.00
N LEU A 23 30.83 8.50 -8.35
CA LEU A 23 29.75 8.75 -7.40
C LEU A 23 28.99 7.46 -7.09
N SER A 24 28.40 7.40 -5.89
CA SER A 24 27.50 6.31 -5.55
C SER A 24 26.26 6.35 -6.45
N ILE A 25 25.63 5.19 -6.66
CA ILE A 25 24.39 5.06 -7.42
C ILE A 25 23.31 6.00 -6.85
N VAL A 26 23.21 6.10 -5.52
CA VAL A 26 22.23 6.96 -4.83
C VAL A 26 22.43 8.42 -5.21
N VAL A 27 23.68 8.93 -5.16
CA VAL A 27 23.99 10.33 -5.49
C VAL A 27 23.73 10.61 -6.97
N ASN A 28 24.09 9.69 -7.88
CA ASN A 28 23.77 9.85 -9.30
C ASN A 28 22.25 9.93 -9.54
N ILE A 29 21.45 9.13 -8.83
CA ILE A 29 19.99 9.17 -8.94
C ILE A 29 19.42 10.47 -8.36
N GLU A 30 19.92 10.95 -7.23
CA GLU A 30 19.52 12.23 -6.63
C GLU A 30 19.80 13.41 -7.55
N LEU A 31 20.98 13.42 -8.18
CA LEU A 31 21.34 14.40 -9.21
C LEU A 31 20.42 14.32 -10.43
N ALA A 32 20.12 13.10 -10.91
CA ALA A 32 19.24 12.88 -12.06
C ALA A 32 17.80 13.35 -11.81
N LEU A 33 17.30 13.13 -10.60
CA LEU A 33 15.93 13.47 -10.22
C LEU A 33 15.80 14.90 -9.67
N GLU A 34 16.93 15.55 -9.41
CA GLU A 34 17.03 16.87 -8.76
C GLU A 34 16.32 16.88 -7.39
N CYS A 35 16.49 15.81 -6.61
CA CYS A 35 15.86 15.67 -5.30
C CYS A 35 16.70 14.85 -4.34
N GLU A 36 16.57 15.11 -3.04
CA GLU A 36 17.07 14.20 -2.00
C GLU A 36 16.10 13.02 -1.84
N ILE A 37 16.63 11.80 -1.81
CA ILE A 37 15.80 10.61 -1.58
C ILE A 37 15.39 10.61 -0.10
N PRO A 38 14.09 10.53 0.22
CA PRO A 38 13.64 10.53 1.60
C PRO A 38 14.24 9.34 2.35
N LYS A 39 14.94 9.62 3.44
CA LYS A 39 15.46 8.60 4.35
C LYS A 39 14.34 8.28 5.33
N ARG A 40 14.06 6.99 5.51
CA ARG A 40 13.12 6.54 6.55
C ARG A 40 13.79 6.79 7.90
N GLU A 41 13.38 7.84 8.60
CA GLU A 41 13.63 7.97 10.03
C GLU A 41 12.52 7.19 10.74
N TRP A 42 12.89 6.09 11.38
CA TRP A 42 11.97 5.40 12.28
C TRP A 42 11.76 6.32 13.49
N THR A 43 10.66 7.05 13.52
CA THR A 43 10.19 7.67 14.76
C THR A 43 9.64 6.54 15.61
N GLU A 44 10.23 6.28 16.78
CA GLU A 44 9.80 5.27 17.77
C GLU A 44 8.43 5.59 18.41
N ASP A 45 7.58 6.36 17.73
CA ASP A 45 6.21 6.64 18.16
C ASP A 45 5.29 5.48 17.72
N ILE A 46 5.65 4.26 18.09
CA ILE A 46 4.63 3.23 18.35
C ILE A 46 4.22 3.47 19.79
N THR A 47 3.08 4.13 19.93
CA THR A 47 2.37 4.36 21.17
C THR A 47 2.47 3.14 22.09
N SER A 48 3.07 3.35 23.25
CA SER A 48 2.93 2.52 24.44
C SER A 48 1.44 2.39 24.79
N SER A 49 0.79 1.42 24.18
CA SER A 49 -0.47 0.87 24.67
C SER A 49 -0.43 -0.64 24.44
N GLU A 50 0.50 -1.30 25.14
CA GLU A 50 0.31 -2.70 25.53
C GLU A 50 -0.90 -2.74 26.49
N SER A 51 -2.11 -2.69 25.95
CA SER A 51 -3.30 -3.13 26.67
C SER A 51 -3.34 -4.65 26.61
N GLU A 52 -2.84 -5.24 27.68
CA GLU A 52 -3.28 -6.48 28.31
C GLU A 52 -4.11 -7.44 27.43
N MET A 53 -3.44 -8.54 27.08
CA MET A 53 -3.98 -9.83 26.68
C MET A 53 -5.31 -10.17 27.39
N ASN A 54 -6.45 -9.95 26.72
CA ASN A 54 -7.72 -10.59 27.10
C ASN A 54 -7.97 -11.81 26.21
N LYS A 55 -7.66 -12.98 26.77
CA LYS A 55 -8.11 -14.27 26.27
C LYS A 55 -9.60 -14.41 26.58
N SER A 56 -10.48 -14.00 25.65
CA SER A 56 -11.89 -14.35 25.77
C SER A 56 -12.15 -15.75 25.20
N THR A 57 -12.69 -16.60 26.07
CA THR A 57 -13.28 -17.88 25.72
C THR A 57 -14.58 -17.58 24.99
N ILE A 58 -14.78 -18.17 23.81
CA ILE A 58 -16.03 -18.09 23.05
C ILE A 58 -17.12 -18.77 23.87
N ASP A 59 -18.14 -18.02 24.28
CA ASP A 59 -19.40 -18.56 24.80
C ASP A 59 -20.53 -18.13 23.86
N ASP A 60 -21.25 -19.12 23.34
CA ASP A 60 -22.28 -19.00 22.32
C ASP A 60 -23.60 -18.50 22.94
N THR A 61 -23.76 -17.18 23.10
CA THR A 61 -25.08 -16.59 23.36
C THR A 61 -25.28 -15.25 22.66
N ASN A 62 -26.32 -15.19 21.81
CA ASN A 62 -27.00 -14.03 21.23
C ASN A 62 -26.47 -12.65 21.65
N ILE A 63 -25.83 -11.95 20.71
CA ILE A 63 -25.59 -10.50 20.81
C ILE A 63 -26.67 -9.81 19.98
N GLU A 64 -27.63 -9.20 20.67
CA GLU A 64 -28.46 -8.14 20.09
C GLU A 64 -27.54 -6.93 19.84
N MET A 65 -27.37 -6.57 18.58
CA MET A 65 -26.44 -5.53 18.14
C MET A 65 -26.89 -4.15 18.64
N ASN A 66 -26.06 -3.48 19.43
CA ASN A 66 -26.21 -2.06 19.74
C ASN A 66 -25.43 -1.20 18.75
N ASP A 67 -25.98 -0.04 18.39
CA ASP A 67 -25.44 0.89 17.39
C ASP A 67 -24.06 1.50 17.75
N GLU A 68 -23.60 1.37 19.01
CA GLU A 68 -22.29 1.85 19.48
C GLU A 68 -21.11 0.90 19.17
N GLU A 69 -21.35 -0.39 18.89
CA GLU A 69 -20.28 -1.35 18.52
C GLU A 69 -19.86 -1.27 17.04
N ILE A 70 -20.56 -0.46 16.24
CA ILE A 70 -20.31 -0.33 14.79
C ILE A 70 -19.06 0.54 14.52
N ASP A 71 -18.75 1.51 15.40
CA ASP A 71 -17.61 2.44 15.23
C ASP A 71 -16.24 1.75 15.42
N GLU A 72 -16.13 0.80 16.35
CA GLU A 72 -14.88 0.06 16.61
C GLU A 72 -14.51 -0.91 15.47
N GLN A 73 -15.50 -1.42 14.74
CA GLN A 73 -15.26 -2.29 13.58
C GLN A 73 -14.77 -1.51 12.35
N GLU A 74 -15.15 -0.23 12.22
CA GLU A 74 -14.74 0.61 11.09
C GLU A 74 -13.27 1.09 11.24
N GLU A 75 -12.81 1.32 12.47
CA GLU A 75 -11.38 1.60 12.76
C GLU A 75 -10.47 0.39 12.47
N LEU A 76 -10.92 -0.84 12.78
CA LEU A 76 -10.19 -2.07 12.42
C LEU A 76 -10.06 -2.27 10.91
N MET A 77 -11.02 -1.77 10.13
CA MET A 77 -11.01 -1.83 8.66
C MET A 77 -10.15 -0.74 8.01
N ASN A 78 -9.70 0.25 8.78
CA ASN A 78 -8.84 1.36 8.36
C ASN A 78 -7.46 1.29 9.01
N MET A 79 -6.89 0.09 9.19
CA MET A 79 -5.49 -0.02 9.62
C MET A 79 -4.58 0.52 8.51
N ASP A 80 -4.16 1.78 8.66
CA ASP A 80 -3.26 2.48 7.76
C ASP A 80 -2.03 1.60 7.44
N GLY A 81 -1.81 1.35 6.16
CA GLY A 81 -0.67 0.53 5.69
C GLY A 81 -0.95 -0.97 5.52
N CYS A 82 -2.17 -1.46 5.76
CA CYS A 82 -2.57 -2.83 5.43
C CYS A 82 -3.18 -2.96 4.03
N CYS A 83 -3.07 -4.14 3.42
CA CYS A 83 -3.74 -4.43 2.16
C CYS A 83 -5.24 -4.65 2.39
N SER A 84 -6.10 -3.95 1.64
CA SER A 84 -7.56 -4.08 1.78
C SER A 84 -8.18 -5.36 1.20
N ILE A 85 -7.37 -6.34 0.79
CA ILE A 85 -7.84 -7.66 0.29
C ILE A 85 -7.49 -8.76 1.29
N CYS A 86 -6.23 -8.82 1.75
CA CYS A 86 -5.77 -9.83 2.70
C CYS A 86 -5.72 -9.32 4.15
N PHE A 87 -5.99 -8.03 4.39
CA PHE A 87 -5.98 -7.36 5.70
C PHE A 87 -4.65 -7.47 6.45
N SER A 88 -3.55 -7.73 5.74
CA SER A 88 -2.21 -7.81 6.30
C SER A 88 -1.30 -6.73 5.73
N VAL A 89 -0.29 -6.33 6.51
CA VAL A 89 0.85 -5.54 6.04
C VAL A 89 1.77 -6.43 5.18
N HIS A 90 1.98 -7.68 5.61
CA HIS A 90 2.88 -8.64 4.97
C HIS A 90 2.12 -9.90 4.58
N PRO A 91 2.03 -10.25 3.29
CA PRO A 91 1.43 -11.50 2.88
C PRO A 91 2.37 -12.65 3.27
N ASP A 92 1.83 -13.72 3.86
CA ASP A 92 2.51 -14.99 4.12
C ASP A 92 3.85 -14.90 4.89
N GLY A 93 4.00 -13.91 5.77
CA GLY A 93 5.22 -13.72 6.57
C GLY A 93 6.41 -13.17 5.78
N ASN A 94 6.20 -12.70 4.54
CA ASN A 94 7.22 -11.98 3.80
C ASN A 94 7.31 -10.53 4.29
N GLU A 95 8.26 -10.26 5.21
CA GLU A 95 8.51 -8.93 5.79
C GLU A 95 8.88 -7.83 4.76
N THR A 96 9.03 -8.17 3.48
CA THR A 96 9.43 -7.24 2.42
C THR A 96 8.28 -6.80 1.51
N ASP A 97 7.16 -7.52 1.49
CA ASP A 97 6.02 -7.19 0.62
C ASP A 97 5.00 -6.34 1.38
N PHE A 98 5.01 -5.04 1.10
CA PHE A 98 4.05 -4.06 1.63
C PHE A 98 3.00 -3.71 0.56
N PRO A 99 1.81 -3.20 0.94
CA PRO A 99 0.85 -2.68 -0.01
C PRO A 99 1.45 -1.48 -0.76
N ASP A 100 1.78 -1.69 -2.03
CA ASP A 100 2.51 -0.75 -2.88
C ASP A 100 1.62 -0.12 -3.97
N VAL A 101 0.44 -0.70 -4.20
CA VAL A 101 -0.54 -0.20 -5.15
C VAL A 101 -1.65 0.54 -4.41
N PHE A 102 -1.79 1.83 -4.68
CA PHE A 102 -2.84 2.67 -4.09
C PHE A 102 -3.92 3.02 -5.10
N CYS A 103 -5.17 3.06 -4.64
CA CYS A 103 -6.29 3.50 -5.46
C CYS A 103 -6.07 4.94 -5.95
N THR A 104 -6.33 5.20 -7.24
CA THR A 104 -6.18 6.54 -7.85
C THR A 104 -7.26 7.52 -7.42
N ASN A 105 -8.37 7.05 -6.84
CA ASN A 105 -9.41 7.91 -6.30
C ASN A 105 -8.94 8.54 -4.99
N ASN A 106 -8.88 9.87 -4.96
CA ASN A 106 -8.45 10.66 -3.81
C ASN A 106 -9.29 10.43 -2.54
N LEU A 107 -10.52 9.96 -2.68
CA LEU A 107 -11.41 9.64 -1.55
C LEU A 107 -11.17 8.23 -0.99
N CYS A 108 -10.62 7.31 -1.79
CA CYS A 108 -10.42 5.92 -1.37
C CYS A 108 -9.04 5.72 -0.74
N LYS A 109 -7.97 6.09 -1.46
CA LYS A 109 -6.55 5.94 -1.03
C LYS A 109 -6.14 4.58 -0.44
N ARG A 110 -6.95 3.53 -0.61
CA ARG A 110 -6.66 2.20 -0.06
C ARG A 110 -5.48 1.56 -0.77
N GLY A 111 -4.67 0.85 0.03
CA GLY A 111 -3.48 0.15 -0.41
C GLY A 111 -3.75 -1.33 -0.69
N TYR A 112 -3.03 -1.89 -1.66
CA TYR A 112 -3.12 -3.29 -2.04
C TYR A 112 -1.73 -3.84 -2.32
N HIS A 113 -1.47 -5.09 -1.94
CA HIS A 113 -0.34 -5.82 -2.51
C HIS A 113 -0.58 -6.04 -4.00
N THR A 114 0.47 -5.86 -4.81
CA THR A 114 0.43 -6.17 -6.24
C THR A 114 -0.13 -7.57 -6.51
N LEU A 115 0.24 -8.59 -5.73
CA LEU A 115 -0.26 -9.96 -5.92
C LEU A 115 -1.74 -10.11 -5.59
N CYS A 116 -2.20 -9.57 -4.45
CA CYS A 116 -3.60 -9.65 -4.04
C CYS A 116 -4.52 -8.96 -5.06
N LEU A 117 -4.15 -7.77 -5.51
CA LEU A 117 -4.90 -7.04 -6.52
C LEU A 117 -4.88 -7.78 -7.88
N ALA A 118 -3.74 -8.36 -8.24
CA ALA A 118 -3.59 -9.13 -9.47
C ALA A 118 -4.40 -10.44 -9.48
N GLN A 119 -4.54 -11.10 -8.35
CA GLN A 119 -5.43 -12.27 -8.22
C GLN A 119 -6.89 -11.86 -8.30
N TRP A 120 -7.25 -10.76 -7.63
CA TRP A 120 -8.60 -10.21 -7.67
C TRP A 120 -9.03 -9.81 -9.10
N PHE A 121 -8.21 -9.04 -9.81
CA PHE A 121 -8.54 -8.63 -11.19
C PHE A 121 -8.67 -9.81 -12.15
N ARG A 122 -7.95 -10.92 -11.94
CA ARG A 122 -8.11 -12.13 -12.76
C ARG A 122 -9.45 -12.86 -12.55
N SER A 123 -10.15 -12.64 -11.43
CA SER A 123 -11.46 -13.27 -11.18
C SER A 123 -12.63 -12.48 -11.78
N LEU A 124 -12.41 -11.21 -12.15
CA LEU A 124 -13.44 -10.34 -12.71
C LEU A 124 -13.47 -10.42 -14.24
N THR A 125 -14.67 -10.56 -14.80
CA THR A 125 -14.91 -10.55 -16.26
C THR A 125 -14.83 -9.15 -16.88
N THR A 126 -14.91 -8.10 -16.05
CA THR A 126 -14.84 -6.68 -16.46
C THR A 126 -13.41 -6.16 -16.56
N THR A 127 -12.42 -6.90 -16.05
CA THR A 127 -11.01 -6.52 -16.09
C THR A 127 -10.50 -6.48 -17.52
N ARG A 128 -9.85 -5.37 -17.88
CA ARG A 128 -9.10 -5.26 -19.14
C ARG A 128 -7.63 -5.53 -18.88
N HIS A 129 -7.04 -6.42 -19.66
CA HIS A 129 -5.60 -6.70 -19.63
C HIS A 129 -4.92 -6.05 -20.83
N SER A 130 -3.84 -5.33 -20.59
CA SER A 130 -2.92 -4.86 -21.64
C SER A 130 -1.50 -5.28 -21.26
N PHE A 131 -0.97 -6.30 -21.94
CA PHE A 131 0.33 -6.89 -21.66
C PHE A 131 0.51 -7.29 -20.18
N LYS A 132 1.32 -6.54 -19.43
CA LYS A 132 1.60 -6.77 -18.00
C LYS A 132 0.76 -5.89 -17.07
N THR A 133 -0.12 -5.04 -17.62
CA THR A 133 -0.94 -4.10 -16.86
C THR A 133 -2.41 -4.55 -16.88
N MET A 134 -3.04 -4.57 -15.71
CA MET A 134 -4.47 -4.86 -15.55
C MET A 134 -5.21 -3.58 -15.14
N PHE A 135 -6.39 -3.38 -15.72
CA PHE A 135 -7.26 -2.24 -15.46
C PHE A 135 -8.62 -2.73 -14.98
N GLY A 136 -9.13 -2.14 -13.92
CA GLY A 136 -10.43 -2.46 -13.34
C GLY A 136 -10.92 -1.35 -12.42
N SER A 137 -12.17 -1.46 -11.97
CA SER A 137 -12.75 -0.56 -10.97
C SER A 137 -12.17 -0.83 -9.58
N CYS A 138 -12.18 0.19 -8.73
CA CYS A 138 -11.86 0.03 -7.31
C CYS A 138 -12.95 -0.82 -6.64
N ILE A 139 -12.56 -1.82 -5.86
CA ILE A 139 -13.51 -2.78 -5.25
C ILE A 139 -14.33 -2.16 -4.10
N ILE A 140 -13.93 -0.99 -3.64
CA ILE A 140 -14.44 -0.33 -2.44
C ILE A 140 -15.23 0.94 -2.80
N ALA A 141 -14.78 1.66 -3.81
CA ALA A 141 -15.31 2.97 -4.17
C ALA A 141 -16.09 2.95 -5.49
N ASP A 142 -16.77 1.83 -5.77
CA ASP A 142 -17.63 1.66 -6.97
C ASP A 142 -18.94 2.46 -6.83
#